data_AF-A0A2G9MXR7-F1
#
_entry.id   AF-A0A2G9MXR7-F1
#
_cell.length_a   1.000
_cell.length_b   1.000
_cell.length_c   1.000
_cell.angle_alpha   90.00
_cell.angle_beta   90.00
_cell.angle_gamma   90.00
#
_symmetry.space_group_name_H-M   'P 1'
#
loop_
_entity.id
_entity.type
_entity.pdbx_description
1 polymer ?
#
loop_
_entity_poly.entity_id
_entity_poly.type
_entity_poly.pdbx_seq_one_letter_code
_entity_poly.pdbx_strand_id
1 'polypeptide(L)'
;NSYSHIFVLAALEKYGLTENDVFFKSIPAHQVADALIDGTIDAGHTWEPTTTDALNHGYEVVFSAGRISGIITSAVIINENILEERPEDVKNIVKSLIEAQEYRDLHRENALEIMSRAQNVTTLDLAMGFEGIQTLDLAGNYNAFYNSTEIRESFDFISEFYLKRGQISKIPKFDEIMEGRFIKELANKK
;
A
#
# COMPACT_ATOMS: atom_id res chain seq x y z
N ASN A 1 -10.14 -9.89 -7.86
CA ASN A 1 -10.44 -8.45 -7.63
C ASN A 1 -9.82 -7.90 -6.34
N SER A 2 -8.65 -8.37 -5.91
CA SER A 2 -7.90 -7.76 -4.80
C SER A 2 -6.92 -6.70 -5.33
N TYR A 3 -6.28 -5.91 -4.44
CA TYR A 3 -5.16 -5.03 -4.83
C TYR A 3 -4.03 -5.81 -5.53
N SER A 4 -3.76 -7.03 -5.07
CA SER A 4 -2.79 -7.93 -5.69
C SER A 4 -3.18 -8.28 -7.12
N HIS A 5 -4.45 -8.61 -7.35
CA HIS A 5 -4.96 -8.88 -8.70
C HIS A 5 -4.84 -7.66 -9.62
N ILE A 6 -5.20 -6.47 -9.12
CA ILE A 6 -5.08 -5.21 -9.86
C ILE A 6 -3.63 -4.94 -10.27
N PHE A 7 -2.70 -5.12 -9.34
CA PHE A 7 -1.26 -4.98 -9.61
C PHE A 7 -0.78 -5.97 -10.67
N VAL A 8 -1.15 -7.26 -10.56
CA VAL A 8 -0.73 -8.28 -11.54
C VAL A 8 -1.28 -7.97 -12.94
N LEU A 9 -2.53 -7.51 -13.05
CA LEU A 9 -3.10 -7.11 -14.35
C LEU A 9 -2.35 -5.91 -14.95
N ALA A 10 -2.02 -4.91 -14.13
CA ALA A 10 -1.23 -3.77 -14.59
C ALA A 10 0.19 -4.18 -15.02
N ALA A 11 0.79 -5.17 -14.33
CA ALA A 11 2.08 -5.73 -14.72
C ALA A 11 2.00 -6.47 -16.07
N LEU A 12 0.99 -7.32 -16.27
CA LEU A 12 0.75 -8.04 -17.53
C LEU A 12 0.60 -7.08 -18.72
N GLU A 13 -0.15 -5.99 -18.53
CA GLU A 13 -0.36 -4.98 -19.56
C GLU A 13 0.96 -4.33 -20.03
N LYS A 14 1.94 -4.13 -19.13
CA LYS A 14 3.27 -3.62 -19.51
C LYS A 14 4.03 -4.52 -20.47
N TYR A 15 3.66 -5.81 -20.54
CA TYR A 15 4.22 -6.79 -21.45
C TYR A 15 3.27 -7.15 -22.60
N GLY A 16 2.18 -6.39 -22.78
CA GLY A 16 1.19 -6.65 -23.83
C GLY A 16 0.33 -7.89 -23.60
N LEU A 17 0.30 -8.41 -22.38
CA LEU A 17 -0.51 -9.55 -21.97
C LEU A 17 -1.83 -9.08 -21.36
N THR A 18 -2.82 -9.95 -21.40
CA THR A 18 -4.16 -9.76 -20.87
C THR A 18 -4.47 -10.79 -19.79
N GLU A 19 -5.56 -10.58 -19.05
CA GLU A 19 -6.05 -11.54 -18.06
C GLU A 19 -6.32 -12.94 -18.64
N ASN A 20 -6.67 -13.03 -19.93
CA ASN A 20 -6.97 -14.30 -20.60
C ASN A 20 -5.71 -15.10 -20.97
N ASP A 21 -4.53 -14.48 -20.90
CA ASP A 21 -3.26 -15.12 -21.27
C ASP A 21 -2.66 -15.93 -20.11
N VAL A 22 -3.27 -15.89 -18.92
CA VAL A 22 -2.77 -16.56 -17.71
C VAL A 22 -3.90 -17.20 -16.89
N PHE A 23 -3.54 -18.10 -15.98
CA PHE A 23 -4.46 -18.67 -14.99
C PHE A 23 -4.17 -18.09 -13.60
N PHE A 24 -5.21 -17.62 -12.92
CA PHE A 24 -5.08 -17.04 -11.58
C PHE A 24 -5.38 -18.07 -10.49
N LYS A 25 -4.50 -18.12 -9.49
CA LYS A 25 -4.73 -18.83 -8.23
C LYS A 25 -4.59 -17.85 -7.06
N SER A 26 -5.57 -17.86 -6.15
CA SER A 26 -5.50 -17.05 -4.94
C SER A 26 -4.64 -17.76 -3.90
N ILE A 27 -3.48 -17.17 -3.58
CA ILE A 27 -2.51 -17.70 -2.61
C ILE A 27 -2.22 -16.61 -1.57
N PRO A 28 -2.25 -16.90 -0.26
CA PRO A 28 -1.79 -15.97 0.75
C PRO A 28 -0.35 -15.54 0.48
N ALA A 29 -0.02 -14.26 0.61
CA ALA A 29 1.30 -13.74 0.25
C ALA A 29 2.47 -14.48 0.91
N HIS A 30 2.31 -14.90 2.17
CA HIS A 30 3.30 -15.66 2.92
C HIS A 30 3.53 -17.10 2.41
N GLN A 31 2.67 -17.63 1.54
CA GLN A 31 2.77 -18.96 0.93
C GLN A 31 3.26 -18.90 -0.53
N VAL A 32 3.55 -17.70 -1.05
CA VAL A 32 3.94 -17.55 -2.45
C VAL A 32 5.28 -18.24 -2.74
N ALA A 33 6.26 -18.16 -1.84
CA ALA A 33 7.54 -18.86 -2.01
C ALA A 33 7.34 -20.39 -2.06
N ASP A 34 6.61 -20.97 -1.10
CA ASP A 34 6.28 -22.40 -1.09
C ASP A 34 5.56 -22.84 -2.37
N ALA A 35 4.59 -22.06 -2.82
CA ALA A 35 3.80 -22.36 -4.03
C ALA A 35 4.59 -22.21 -5.33
N LEU A 36 5.67 -21.41 -5.33
CA LEU A 36 6.62 -21.38 -6.43
C LEU A 36 7.48 -22.65 -6.40
N ILE A 37 8.04 -22.99 -5.23
CA ILE A 37 8.96 -24.12 -5.01
C ILE A 37 8.29 -25.46 -5.35
N ASP A 38 7.02 -25.64 -4.97
CA ASP A 38 6.27 -26.87 -5.22
C ASP A 38 5.68 -26.95 -6.64
N GLY A 39 5.84 -25.90 -7.46
CA GLY A 39 5.35 -25.82 -8.84
C GLY A 39 3.84 -25.57 -8.96
N THR A 40 3.19 -25.11 -7.89
CA THR A 40 1.77 -24.74 -7.90
C THR A 40 1.50 -23.49 -8.74
N ILE A 41 2.45 -22.54 -8.79
CA ILE A 41 2.40 -21.33 -9.60
C ILE A 41 3.74 -21.08 -10.30
N ASP A 42 3.68 -20.45 -11.47
CA ASP A 42 4.87 -20.03 -12.22
C ASP A 42 5.38 -18.64 -11.80
N ALA A 43 4.48 -17.80 -11.28
CA ALA A 43 4.77 -16.45 -10.81
C ALA A 43 3.76 -16.04 -9.71
N GLY A 44 4.20 -15.20 -8.77
CA GLY A 44 3.36 -14.72 -7.68
C GLY A 44 3.70 -13.30 -7.25
N HIS A 45 2.70 -12.58 -6.75
CA HIS A 45 2.88 -11.26 -6.12
C HIS A 45 3.00 -11.42 -4.61
N THR A 46 4.12 -10.98 -4.05
CA THR A 46 4.41 -11.00 -2.62
C THR A 46 5.31 -9.82 -2.22
N TRP A 47 5.66 -9.74 -0.93
CA TRP A 47 6.54 -8.74 -0.33
C TRP A 47 7.43 -9.40 0.74
N GLU A 48 8.31 -8.61 1.35
CA GLU A 48 9.21 -9.13 2.41
C GLU A 48 8.44 -9.69 3.62
N PRO A 49 8.92 -10.77 4.24
CA PRO A 49 10.18 -11.47 3.95
C PRO A 49 10.09 -12.53 2.84
N THR A 50 8.89 -12.79 2.32
CA THR A 50 8.64 -13.88 1.37
C THR A 50 9.33 -13.64 0.02
N THR A 51 9.53 -12.39 -0.39
CA THR A 51 10.36 -12.07 -1.57
C THR A 51 11.78 -12.59 -1.40
N THR A 52 12.43 -12.31 -0.27
CA THR A 52 13.77 -12.80 0.03
C THR A 52 13.84 -14.32 0.07
N ASP A 53 12.82 -14.96 0.65
CA ASP A 53 12.73 -16.42 0.68
C ASP A 53 12.70 -17.04 -0.73
N ALA A 54 11.86 -16.49 -1.63
CA ALA A 54 11.82 -16.94 -3.02
C ALA A 54 13.16 -16.71 -3.75
N LEU A 55 13.81 -15.55 -3.54
CA LEU A 55 15.13 -15.26 -4.14
C LEU A 55 16.20 -16.27 -3.70
N ASN A 56 16.19 -16.68 -2.43
CA ASN A 56 17.11 -17.70 -1.91
C ASN A 56 16.91 -19.08 -2.56
N HIS A 57 15.73 -19.36 -3.09
CA HIS A 57 15.41 -20.58 -3.84
C HIS A 57 15.64 -20.46 -5.35
N GLY A 58 16.26 -19.36 -5.82
CA GLY A 58 16.67 -19.19 -7.21
C GLY A 58 15.60 -18.56 -8.12
N TYR A 59 14.51 -18.03 -7.56
CA TYR A 59 13.55 -17.22 -8.31
C TYR A 59 14.05 -15.79 -8.49
N GLU A 60 13.39 -15.02 -9.36
CA GLU A 60 13.74 -13.64 -9.66
C GLU A 60 12.53 -12.69 -9.63
N VAL A 61 12.78 -11.41 -9.34
CA VAL A 61 11.76 -10.37 -9.39
C VAL A 61 11.60 -9.89 -10.84
N VAL A 62 10.51 -10.29 -11.48
CA VAL A 62 10.19 -9.90 -12.88
C VAL A 62 9.53 -8.52 -12.99
N PHE A 63 8.82 -8.09 -11.95
CA PHE A 63 8.13 -6.79 -11.92
C PHE A 63 7.99 -6.28 -10.47
N SER A 64 7.96 -4.96 -10.29
CA SER A 64 7.82 -4.32 -8.97
C SER A 64 6.78 -3.19 -9.04
N ALA A 65 5.97 -3.06 -7.98
CA ALA A 65 5.00 -1.99 -7.83
C ALA A 65 5.60 -0.59 -7.94
N GLY A 66 6.88 -0.42 -7.55
CA GLY A 66 7.60 0.85 -7.71
C GLY A 66 7.75 1.32 -9.17
N ARG A 67 7.48 0.45 -10.16
CA ARG A 67 7.47 0.81 -11.59
C ARG A 67 6.16 1.45 -12.05
N ILE A 68 5.12 1.43 -11.22
CA ILE A 68 3.82 2.03 -11.50
C ILE A 68 3.45 2.90 -10.30
N SER A 69 3.72 4.21 -10.38
CA SER A 69 3.44 5.12 -9.26
C SER A 69 1.97 5.01 -8.84
N GLY A 70 1.73 4.97 -7.53
CA GLY A 70 0.37 4.95 -6.96
C GLY A 70 -0.44 3.65 -7.16
N ILE A 71 0.11 2.60 -7.78
CA ILE A 71 -0.68 1.36 -8.04
C ILE A 71 -1.11 0.65 -6.75
N ILE A 72 -0.30 0.75 -5.71
CA ILE A 72 -0.59 0.25 -4.36
C ILE A 72 -0.40 1.41 -3.40
N THR A 73 -1.50 2.02 -2.97
CA THR A 73 -1.53 3.12 -2.01
C THR A 73 -2.25 2.68 -0.75
N SER A 74 -1.61 2.85 0.39
CA SER A 74 -2.22 2.65 1.71
C SER A 74 -2.84 3.94 2.22
N ALA A 75 -4.01 3.85 2.83
CA ALA A 75 -4.71 4.98 3.42
C ALA A 75 -5.22 4.62 4.82
N VAL A 76 -5.36 5.64 5.68
CA VAL A 76 -6.07 5.51 6.95
C VAL A 76 -7.56 5.72 6.68
N ILE A 77 -8.38 4.74 7.05
CA ILE A 77 -9.82 4.80 6.85
C ILE A 77 -10.48 5.14 8.18
N ILE A 78 -11.25 6.22 8.20
CA ILE A 78 -12.02 6.67 9.36
C ILE A 78 -13.50 6.62 8.99
N ASN A 79 -14.33 6.12 9.90
CA ASN A 79 -15.78 6.14 9.71
C ASN A 79 -16.30 7.58 9.70
N GLU A 80 -17.18 7.91 8.76
CA GLU A 80 -17.75 9.26 8.60
C GLU A 80 -18.40 9.78 9.88
N ASN A 81 -19.15 8.96 10.62
CA ASN A 81 -19.78 9.38 11.88
C ASN A 81 -18.72 9.77 12.93
N ILE A 82 -17.61 9.04 13.01
CA ILE A 82 -16.50 9.38 13.92
C ILE A 82 -15.85 10.69 13.48
N LEU A 83 -15.69 10.89 12.16
CA LEU A 83 -15.12 12.10 11.60
C LEU A 83 -15.96 13.35 11.91
N GLU A 84 -17.29 13.22 11.89
CA GLU A 84 -18.23 14.30 12.20
C GLU A 84 -18.37 14.57 13.70
N GLU A 85 -18.53 13.51 14.50
CA GLU A 85 -18.77 13.63 15.93
C GLU A 85 -17.50 13.96 16.73
N ARG A 86 -16.33 13.51 16.27
CA ARG A 86 -15.05 13.57 17.00
C ARG A 86 -13.89 14.08 16.13
N PRO A 87 -14.02 15.21 15.42
CA PRO A 87 -13.01 15.67 14.46
C PRO A 87 -11.64 15.93 15.09
N GLU A 88 -11.59 16.46 16.33
CA GLU A 88 -10.32 16.70 17.03
C GLU A 88 -9.61 15.40 17.43
N ASP A 89 -10.34 14.32 17.74
CA ASP A 89 -9.71 13.03 18.01
C ASP A 89 -9.13 12.43 16.73
N VAL A 90 -9.83 12.55 15.60
CA VAL A 90 -9.30 12.11 14.29
C VAL A 90 -8.04 12.88 13.93
N LYS A 91 -8.04 14.21 14.14
CA LYS A 91 -6.85 15.04 13.97
C LYS A 91 -5.69 14.60 14.86
N ASN A 92 -5.96 14.26 16.13
CA ASN A 92 -4.95 13.76 17.05
C ASN A 92 -4.39 12.41 16.59
N ILE A 93 -5.22 11.51 16.04
CA ILE A 93 -4.75 10.26 15.42
C ILE A 93 -3.80 10.54 14.25
N VAL A 94 -4.20 11.42 13.32
CA VAL A 94 -3.36 11.80 12.17
C VAL A 94 -2.03 12.41 12.64
N LYS A 95 -2.07 13.30 13.63
CA LYS A 95 -0.88 13.89 14.25
C LYS A 95 0.03 12.83 14.86
N SER A 96 -0.51 11.90 15.64
CA SER A 96 0.27 10.84 16.28
C SER A 96 0.91 9.88 15.27
N LEU A 97 0.27 9.62 14.12
CA LEU A 97 0.88 8.81 13.05
C LEU A 97 2.09 9.52 12.42
N ILE A 98 1.99 10.83 12.19
CA ILE A 98 3.11 11.65 11.71
C ILE A 98 4.25 11.67 12.75
N GLU A 99 3.92 11.90 14.02
CA GLU A 99 4.92 11.89 15.11
C GLU A 99 5.58 10.53 15.29
N ALA A 100 4.83 9.44 15.13
CA ALA A 100 5.38 8.08 15.18
C ALA A 100 6.33 7.80 14.01
N GLN A 101 6.02 8.32 12.81
CA GLN A 101 6.93 8.27 11.67
C GLN A 101 8.21 9.08 11.95
N GLU A 102 8.07 10.32 12.39
CA GLU A 102 9.23 11.17 12.74
C GLU A 102 10.10 10.50 13.82
N TYR A 103 9.47 9.92 14.85
CA TYR A 103 10.18 9.17 15.88
C TYR A 103 10.93 7.97 15.30
N ARG A 104 10.30 7.18 14.40
CA ARG A 104 10.96 6.06 13.73
C ARG A 104 12.15 6.52 12.90
N ASP A 105 12.03 7.64 12.21
CA ASP A 105 13.09 8.14 11.33
C ASP A 105 14.28 8.68 12.15
N LEU A 106 14.03 9.29 13.32
CA LEU A 106 15.05 9.78 14.25
C LEU A 106 15.64 8.70 15.18
N HIS A 107 14.87 7.66 15.49
CA HIS A 107 15.20 6.62 16.48
C HIS A 107 15.00 5.20 15.91
N ARG A 108 15.52 4.98 14.70
CA ARG A 108 15.29 3.78 13.87
C ARG A 108 15.41 2.46 14.62
N GLU A 109 16.51 2.23 15.32
CA GLU A 109 16.77 0.96 16.02
C GLU A 109 15.74 0.69 17.12
N ASN A 110 15.48 1.69 17.97
CA ASN A 110 14.53 1.57 19.07
C ASN A 110 13.08 1.40 18.55
N ALA A 111 12.71 2.17 17.53
CA ALA A 111 11.40 2.05 16.90
C ALA A 111 11.19 0.65 16.29
N LEU A 112 12.20 0.11 15.59
CA LEU A 112 12.16 -1.26 15.07
C LEU A 112 12.02 -2.31 16.16
N GLU A 113 12.70 -2.15 17.29
CA GLU A 113 12.59 -3.08 18.43
C GLU A 113 11.17 -3.08 19.04
N ILE A 114 10.55 -1.90 19.19
CA ILE A 114 9.16 -1.76 19.63
C ILE A 114 8.21 -2.44 18.65
N MET A 115 8.35 -2.17 17.35
CA MET A 115 7.50 -2.73 16.29
C MET A 115 7.66 -4.25 16.17
N SER A 116 8.89 -4.75 16.29
CA SER A 116 9.23 -6.18 16.24
C SER A 116 8.48 -6.97 17.31
N ARG A 117 8.50 -6.47 18.56
CA ARG A 117 7.74 -7.07 19.67
C ARG A 117 6.24 -7.06 19.44
N ALA A 118 5.70 -5.97 18.89
CA ALA A 118 4.27 -5.82 18.66
C ALA A 118 3.75 -6.73 17.53
N GLN A 119 4.56 -6.98 16.51
CA GLN A 119 4.18 -7.74 15.32
C GLN A 119 4.68 -9.19 15.32
N ASN A 120 5.49 -9.59 16.31
CA ASN A 120 6.10 -10.91 16.40
C ASN A 120 6.91 -11.29 15.13
N VAL A 121 7.70 -10.34 14.64
CA VAL A 121 8.61 -10.48 13.49
C VAL A 121 9.99 -9.94 13.86
N THR A 122 11.04 -10.28 13.12
CA THR A 122 12.38 -9.78 13.44
C THR A 122 12.55 -8.31 13.08
N THR A 123 13.48 -7.61 13.72
CA THR A 123 13.84 -6.23 13.35
C THR A 123 14.44 -6.15 11.94
N LEU A 124 15.11 -7.22 11.49
CA LEU A 124 15.64 -7.35 10.14
C LEU A 124 14.51 -7.41 9.10
N ASP A 125 13.51 -8.27 9.30
CA ASP A 125 12.37 -8.38 8.38
C ASP A 125 11.60 -7.05 8.27
N LEU A 126 11.43 -6.35 9.41
CA LEU A 126 10.83 -5.02 9.41
C LEU A 126 11.70 -4.00 8.66
N ALA A 127 13.01 -4.03 8.85
CA ALA A 127 13.92 -3.12 8.16
C ALA A 127 13.81 -3.29 6.64
N MET A 128 13.87 -4.54 6.16
CA MET A 128 13.72 -4.89 4.74
C MET A 128 12.34 -4.51 4.20
N GLY A 129 11.27 -4.77 4.97
CA GLY A 129 9.92 -4.36 4.59
C GLY A 129 9.79 -2.84 4.43
N PHE A 130 10.46 -2.05 5.28
CA PHE A 130 10.48 -0.59 5.15
C PHE A 130 11.27 -0.09 3.93
N GLU A 131 12.30 -0.79 3.48
CA GLU A 131 13.03 -0.45 2.25
C GLU A 131 12.14 -0.63 0.99
N GLY A 132 11.18 -1.55 1.05
CA GLY A 132 10.23 -1.82 -0.03
C GLY A 132 9.05 -0.85 -0.13
N ILE A 133 8.89 0.08 0.81
CA ILE A 133 7.75 1.02 0.84
C ILE A 133 8.21 2.48 0.90
N GLN A 134 7.45 3.34 0.25
CA GLN A 134 7.59 4.79 0.41
C GLN A 134 6.63 5.28 1.50
N THR A 135 7.15 5.74 2.63
CA THR A 135 6.34 6.38 3.67
C THR A 135 6.34 7.88 3.49
N LEU A 136 5.15 8.48 3.32
CA LEU A 136 5.00 9.91 3.17
C LEU A 136 4.98 10.58 4.55
N ASP A 137 5.88 11.52 4.79
CA ASP A 137 5.82 12.41 5.95
C ASP A 137 4.70 13.46 5.79
N LEU A 138 4.59 14.43 6.70
CA LEU A 138 3.57 15.48 6.61
C LEU A 138 3.65 16.28 5.30
N ALA A 139 4.87 16.61 4.85
CA ALA A 139 5.06 17.37 3.62
C ALA A 139 4.72 16.53 2.38
N GLY A 140 5.12 15.26 2.36
CA GLY A 140 4.80 14.29 1.33
C GLY A 140 3.30 14.04 1.22
N ASN A 141 2.59 13.86 2.34
CA ASN A 141 1.14 13.76 2.34
C ASN A 141 0.48 15.04 1.83
N TYR A 142 0.94 16.22 2.29
CA TYR A 142 0.41 17.49 1.79
C TYR A 142 0.59 17.59 0.27
N ASN A 143 1.77 17.26 -0.24
CA ASN A 143 2.04 17.26 -1.67
C ASN A 143 1.13 16.28 -2.41
N ALA A 144 0.99 15.05 -1.90
CA ALA A 144 0.16 14.01 -2.51
C ALA A 144 -1.33 14.40 -2.59
N PHE A 145 -1.86 15.08 -1.57
CA PHE A 145 -3.27 15.53 -1.54
C PHE A 145 -3.53 16.80 -2.37
N TYR A 146 -2.59 17.76 -2.38
CA TYR A 146 -2.89 19.12 -2.85
C TYR A 146 -2.08 19.58 -4.06
N ASN A 147 -0.92 18.98 -4.32
CA ASN A 147 0.00 19.42 -5.36
C ASN A 147 0.29 18.34 -6.42
N SER A 148 -0.16 17.10 -6.19
CA SER A 148 0.03 15.94 -7.06
C SER A 148 -1.32 15.44 -7.57
N THR A 149 -1.30 14.75 -8.72
CA THR A 149 -2.46 14.02 -9.26
C THR A 149 -2.44 12.55 -8.90
N GLU A 150 -1.35 12.02 -8.33
CA GLU A 150 -1.15 10.58 -8.13
C GLU A 150 -2.28 9.91 -7.33
N ILE A 151 -2.71 10.47 -6.19
CA ILE A 151 -3.83 9.89 -5.41
C ILE A 151 -5.12 9.87 -6.23
N ARG A 152 -5.35 10.90 -7.05
CA ARG A 152 -6.53 10.98 -7.92
C ARG A 152 -6.46 9.98 -9.07
N GLU A 153 -5.31 9.83 -9.70
CA GLU A 153 -5.07 8.84 -10.75
C GLU A 153 -5.25 7.41 -10.20
N SER A 154 -4.71 7.11 -9.02
CA SER A 154 -4.94 5.84 -8.31
C SER A 154 -6.42 5.61 -8.03
N PHE A 155 -7.12 6.64 -7.53
CA PHE A 155 -8.56 6.59 -7.26
C PHE A 155 -9.36 6.28 -8.52
N ASP A 156 -9.09 6.99 -9.62
CA ASP A 156 -9.80 6.84 -10.89
C ASP A 156 -9.55 5.44 -11.46
N PHE A 157 -8.29 4.99 -11.48
CA PHE A 157 -7.91 3.66 -11.96
C PHE A 157 -8.60 2.54 -11.18
N ILE A 158 -8.56 2.58 -9.84
CA ILE A 158 -9.16 1.55 -8.98
C ILE A 158 -10.70 1.59 -9.08
N SER A 159 -11.31 2.77 -9.10
CA SER A 159 -12.76 2.93 -9.21
C SER A 159 -13.28 2.43 -10.55
N GLU A 160 -12.59 2.74 -11.64
CA GLU A 160 -12.90 2.19 -12.97
C GLU A 160 -12.76 0.68 -13.01
N PHE A 161 -11.69 0.14 -12.43
CA PHE A 161 -11.49 -1.31 -12.34
C PHE A 161 -12.68 -1.99 -11.67
N TYR A 162 -13.10 -1.49 -10.51
CA TYR A 162 -14.25 -2.06 -9.79
C TYR A 162 -15.58 -1.84 -10.51
N LEU A 163 -15.78 -0.72 -11.19
CA LEU A 163 -16.99 -0.46 -11.99
C LEU A 163 -17.09 -1.42 -13.17
N LYS A 164 -16.02 -1.56 -13.96
CA LYS A 164 -15.96 -2.46 -15.13
C LYS A 164 -16.21 -3.93 -14.74
N ARG A 165 -15.87 -4.31 -13.51
CA ARG A 165 -16.10 -5.65 -12.94
C ARG A 165 -17.43 -5.80 -12.20
N GLY A 166 -18.28 -4.78 -12.19
CA GLY A 166 -19.57 -4.80 -11.49
C GLY A 166 -19.46 -4.91 -9.97
N GLN A 167 -18.31 -4.59 -9.37
CA GLN A 167 -18.11 -4.59 -7.93
C GLN A 167 -18.72 -3.36 -7.26
N ILE A 168 -18.83 -2.26 -8.01
CA ILE A 168 -19.56 -1.04 -7.65
C ILE A 168 -20.53 -0.69 -8.77
N SER A 169 -21.65 -0.06 -8.41
CA SER A 169 -22.68 0.37 -9.38
C SER A 169 -22.45 1.78 -9.94
N LYS A 170 -21.61 2.57 -9.26
CA LYS A 170 -21.22 3.92 -9.65
C LYS A 170 -19.85 4.26 -9.08
N ILE A 171 -19.08 5.09 -9.77
CA ILE A 171 -17.83 5.66 -9.24
C ILE A 171 -18.21 6.69 -8.15
N PRO A 172 -17.66 6.58 -6.93
CA PRO A 172 -17.87 7.59 -5.89
C PRO A 172 -17.23 8.93 -6.29
N LYS A 173 -17.54 10.03 -5.60
CA LYS A 173 -16.77 11.26 -5.82
C LYS A 173 -15.50 11.18 -4.99
N PHE A 174 -14.38 11.60 -5.58
CA PHE A 174 -13.08 11.65 -4.88
C PHE A 174 -13.19 12.41 -3.55
N ASP A 175 -13.77 13.61 -3.57
CA ASP A 175 -13.88 14.49 -2.40
C ASP A 175 -14.88 13.97 -1.34
N GLU A 176 -15.69 12.95 -1.66
CA GLU A 176 -16.58 12.30 -0.69
C GLU A 176 -15.88 11.20 0.13
N ILE A 177 -14.73 10.69 -0.34
CA ILE A 177 -14.02 9.59 0.34
C ILE A 177 -12.58 9.94 0.75
N MET A 178 -12.02 11.00 0.19
CA MET A 178 -10.67 11.48 0.51
C MET A 178 -10.75 12.70 1.41
N GLU A 179 -10.25 12.58 2.63
CA GLU A 179 -10.27 13.66 3.63
C GLU A 179 -8.84 14.13 3.97
N GLY A 180 -8.42 15.23 3.35
CA GLY A 180 -7.10 15.81 3.52
C GLY A 180 -7.01 16.94 4.54
N ARG A 181 -8.12 17.39 5.16
CA ARG A 181 -8.15 18.64 5.94
C ARG A 181 -7.15 18.68 7.09
N PHE A 182 -7.00 17.56 7.80
CA PHE A 182 -6.10 17.48 8.96
C PHE A 182 -4.63 17.54 8.54
N ILE A 183 -4.27 16.98 7.39
CA ILE A 183 -2.94 17.14 6.79
C ILE A 183 -2.66 18.62 6.51
N LYS A 184 -3.62 19.32 5.90
CA LYS A 184 -3.51 20.76 5.59
C LYS A 184 -3.40 21.61 6.85
N GLU A 185 -4.23 21.35 7.86
CA GLU A 185 -4.18 22.07 9.14
C GLU A 185 -2.84 21.88 9.87
N LEU A 186 -2.33 20.65 9.90
CA LEU A 186 -1.05 20.36 10.55
C LEU A 186 0.13 20.99 9.79
N ALA A 187 0.10 20.99 8.45
CA ALA A 187 1.13 21.61 7.62
C ALA A 187 1.19 23.14 7.79
N ASN A 188 0.03 23.79 7.98
CA ASN A 188 -0.07 25.25 8.10
C ASN A 188 0.25 25.79 9.50
N LYS A 189 0.44 24.93 10.51
CA LYS A 189 0.75 25.33 11.89
C LYS A 189 2.24 25.52 12.17
N LYS A 190 3.08 25.59 11.12
CA LYS A 190 4.52 25.89 11.22
C LYS A 190 4.82 27.37 11.17
#